data_AF-A0A537SAS0-F1
#
_entry.id   AF-A0A537SAS0-F1
#
_cell.length_a   1.000
_cell.length_b   1.000
_cell.length_c   1.000
_cell.angle_alpha   90.00
_cell.angle_beta   90.00
_cell.angle_gamma   90.00
#
_symmetry.space_group_name_H-M   'P 1'
#
loop_
_entity.id
_entity.type
_entity.pdbx_description
1 polymer ?
#
loop_
_entity_poly.entity_id
_entity_poly.type
_entity_poly.pdbx_seq_one_letter_code
_entity_poly.pdbx_strand_id
1 'polypeptide(L)'
;MFHRYAFLGVTLTQVQRYEQAAIWLERSLAANPEAPRPIRSARYRILAGCYALTGRLDDSHQALDEANKLWPFGTLRQSAPENPADPALIAWIDRFSKGLRLAGLRDHAEEDADFGVAADDKLQQDLAGLTPTTVPGAETIRTTELVPLLAERKPIVIDPGLYSWGRSLPGAIGLKNVGFGGSVTDTAQDHLGAKMKELAKAGSTTPIVAVGWNSERFDGRNLALRLVALGYTRVYWYRGGREAWEVNGLPEEPLAMHDW
;
A
#
# COMPACT_ATOMS: atom_id res chain seq x y z
N MET A 1 20.21 -18.83 -5.96
CA MET A 1 19.71 -18.92 -7.36
C MET A 1 18.34 -18.29 -7.52
N PHE A 2 17.37 -18.59 -6.66
CA PHE A 2 16.02 -17.98 -6.59
C PHE A 2 15.95 -16.50 -7.01
N HIS A 3 16.63 -15.59 -6.29
CA HIS A 3 16.59 -14.15 -6.59
C HIS A 3 17.23 -13.78 -7.92
N ARG A 4 18.32 -14.43 -8.31
CA ARG A 4 19.01 -14.14 -9.58
C ARG A 4 18.12 -14.47 -10.78
N TYR A 5 17.40 -15.59 -10.72
CA TYR A 5 16.42 -15.96 -11.74
C TYR A 5 15.25 -14.97 -11.79
N ALA A 6 14.72 -14.55 -10.64
CA ALA A 6 13.66 -13.54 -10.60
C ALA A 6 14.11 -12.20 -11.20
N PHE A 7 15.29 -11.70 -10.86
CA PHE A 7 15.81 -10.45 -11.40
C PHE A 7 16.01 -10.53 -12.92
N LEU A 8 16.56 -11.64 -13.43
CA LEU A 8 16.67 -11.85 -14.87
C LEU A 8 15.28 -11.89 -15.55
N GLY A 9 14.30 -12.57 -14.94
CA GLY A 9 12.91 -12.57 -15.41
C GLY A 9 12.34 -11.16 -15.50
N VAL A 10 12.47 -10.36 -14.44
CA VAL A 10 12.02 -8.95 -14.40
C VAL A 10 12.72 -8.11 -15.48
N THR A 11 14.05 -8.18 -15.60
CA THR A 11 14.79 -7.44 -16.64
C THR A 11 14.33 -7.84 -18.04
N LEU A 12 14.01 -9.11 -18.29
CA LEU A 12 13.48 -9.55 -19.59
C LEU A 12 12.09 -8.96 -19.88
N THR A 13 11.25 -8.69 -18.87
CA THR A 13 9.98 -7.99 -19.07
C THR A 13 10.19 -6.53 -19.53
N GLN A 14 11.27 -5.88 -19.07
CA GLN A 14 11.60 -4.50 -19.46
C GLN A 14 11.99 -4.39 -20.93
N VAL A 15 12.60 -5.45 -21.50
CA VAL A 15 12.93 -5.56 -22.92
C VAL A 15 11.91 -6.38 -23.72
N GLN A 16 10.70 -6.58 -23.17
CA GLN A 16 9.55 -7.23 -23.83
C GLN A 16 9.81 -8.69 -24.28
N ARG A 17 10.73 -9.41 -23.62
CA ARG A 17 11.02 -10.83 -23.89
C ARG A 17 10.21 -11.74 -22.95
N TYR A 18 8.89 -11.65 -23.04
CA TYR A 18 7.95 -12.22 -22.06
C TYR A 18 8.01 -13.75 -21.94
N GLU A 19 8.17 -14.49 -23.04
CA GLU A 19 8.31 -15.96 -22.98
C GLU A 19 9.57 -16.39 -22.21
N GLN A 20 10.69 -15.71 -22.45
CA GLN A 20 11.93 -15.98 -21.73
C GLN A 20 11.85 -15.52 -20.28
N ALA A 21 11.19 -14.39 -20.03
CA ALA A 21 10.93 -13.93 -18.67
C ALA A 21 10.14 -14.99 -17.88
N ALA A 22 9.11 -15.57 -18.47
CA ALA A 22 8.30 -16.63 -17.86
C ALA A 22 9.17 -17.84 -17.45
N ILE A 23 10.03 -18.35 -18.34
CA ILE A 23 10.94 -19.47 -18.05
C ILE A 23 11.82 -19.17 -16.82
N TRP A 24 12.36 -17.96 -16.71
CA TRP A 24 13.22 -17.61 -15.57
C TRP A 24 12.42 -17.40 -14.28
N LEU A 25 11.18 -16.92 -14.36
CA LEU A 25 10.30 -16.80 -13.20
C LEU A 25 9.87 -18.18 -12.68
N GLU A 26 9.56 -19.13 -13.58
CA GLU A 26 9.30 -20.53 -13.21
C GLU A 26 10.50 -21.18 -12.55
N ARG A 27 11.70 -21.00 -13.13
CA ARG A 27 12.96 -21.47 -12.52
C ARG A 27 13.21 -20.82 -11.17
N SER A 28 12.85 -19.54 -11.01
CA SER A 28 12.93 -18.87 -9.72
C SER A 28 12.05 -19.60 -8.71
N LEU A 29 10.75 -19.76 -8.98
CA LEU A 29 9.80 -20.44 -8.10
C LEU A 29 10.23 -21.87 -7.76
N ALA A 30 10.70 -22.64 -8.75
CA ALA A 30 11.20 -24.00 -8.54
C ALA A 30 12.48 -24.07 -7.70
N ALA A 31 13.36 -23.05 -7.78
CA ALA A 31 14.64 -23.03 -7.07
C ALA A 31 14.49 -22.76 -5.55
N ASN A 32 13.35 -22.23 -5.10
CA ASN A 32 13.04 -22.12 -3.68
C ASN A 32 11.52 -22.15 -3.43
N PRO A 33 10.91 -23.34 -3.34
CA PRO A 33 9.49 -23.47 -3.07
C PRO A 33 9.10 -22.95 -1.69
N GLU A 34 10.03 -22.88 -0.74
CA GLU A 34 9.78 -22.41 0.64
C GLU A 34 10.08 -20.92 0.85
N ALA A 35 10.34 -20.15 -0.22
CA ALA A 35 10.52 -18.72 -0.11
C ALA A 35 9.29 -18.03 0.55
N PRO A 36 9.45 -16.88 1.21
CA PRO A 36 8.34 -16.17 1.84
C PRO A 36 7.16 -15.97 0.89
N ARG A 37 5.94 -16.21 1.38
CA ARG A 37 4.70 -16.19 0.56
C ARG A 37 4.52 -14.91 -0.25
N PRO A 38 4.73 -13.69 0.30
CA PRO A 38 4.59 -12.46 -0.49
C PRO A 38 5.58 -12.37 -1.66
N ILE A 39 6.80 -12.91 -1.47
CA ILE A 39 7.83 -12.90 -2.50
C ILE A 39 7.43 -13.85 -3.64
N ARG A 40 6.97 -15.06 -3.33
CA ARG A 40 6.46 -16.02 -4.33
C ARG A 40 5.22 -15.47 -5.05
N SER A 41 4.25 -14.91 -4.31
CA SER A 41 3.06 -14.28 -4.88
C SER A 41 3.43 -13.22 -5.91
N ALA A 42 4.39 -12.33 -5.59
CA ALA A 42 4.85 -11.33 -6.54
C ALA A 42 5.46 -11.95 -7.81
N ARG A 43 6.07 -13.15 -7.76
CA ARG A 43 6.68 -13.79 -8.94
C ARG A 43 5.62 -14.42 -9.81
N TYR A 44 4.63 -15.07 -9.18
CA TYR A 44 3.44 -15.56 -9.85
C TYR A 44 2.65 -14.42 -10.52
N ARG A 45 2.50 -13.24 -9.89
CA ARG A 45 1.87 -12.08 -10.56
C ARG A 45 2.64 -11.64 -11.80
N ILE A 46 3.97 -11.52 -11.74
CA ILE A 46 4.77 -11.16 -12.92
C ILE A 46 4.63 -12.24 -13.99
N LEU A 47 4.66 -13.52 -13.61
CA LEU A 47 4.48 -14.66 -14.51
C LEU A 47 3.11 -14.62 -15.20
N ALA A 48 2.04 -14.34 -14.45
CA ALA A 48 0.69 -14.16 -14.98
C ALA A 48 0.64 -13.05 -16.04
N GLY A 49 1.27 -11.89 -15.76
CA GLY A 49 1.40 -10.80 -16.72
C GLY A 49 2.17 -11.20 -17.99
N CYS A 50 3.28 -11.95 -17.86
CA CYS A 50 4.02 -12.47 -19.00
C CYS A 50 3.15 -13.40 -19.87
N TYR A 51 2.41 -14.32 -19.25
CA TYR A 51 1.51 -15.24 -19.96
C TYR A 51 0.36 -14.54 -20.65
N ALA A 52 -0.24 -13.55 -20.01
CA ALA A 52 -1.29 -12.75 -20.63
C ALA A 52 -0.76 -12.01 -21.88
N LEU A 53 0.44 -11.42 -21.80
CA LEU A 53 1.04 -10.67 -22.91
C LEU A 53 1.48 -11.56 -24.07
N THR A 54 1.63 -12.87 -23.86
CA THR A 54 1.94 -13.85 -24.92
C THR A 54 0.72 -14.67 -25.37
N GLY A 55 -0.49 -14.31 -24.92
CA GLY A 55 -1.74 -14.97 -25.32
C GLY A 55 -2.03 -16.30 -24.60
N ARG A 56 -1.24 -16.66 -23.59
CA ARG A 56 -1.44 -17.86 -22.76
C ARG A 56 -2.37 -17.56 -21.59
N LEU A 57 -3.64 -17.26 -21.88
CA LEU A 57 -4.58 -16.78 -20.86
C LEU A 57 -4.90 -17.80 -19.76
N ASP A 58 -5.01 -19.09 -20.09
CA ASP A 58 -5.27 -20.13 -19.08
C ASP A 58 -4.12 -20.24 -18.06
N ASP A 59 -2.88 -20.27 -18.56
CA ASP A 59 -1.68 -20.27 -17.71
C ASP A 59 -1.57 -18.97 -16.91
N SER A 60 -2.00 -17.85 -17.49
CA SER A 60 -2.03 -16.55 -16.84
C SER A 60 -2.97 -16.55 -15.63
N HIS A 61 -4.21 -17.00 -15.82
CA HIS A 61 -5.19 -17.11 -14.74
C HIS A 61 -4.72 -18.07 -13.65
N GLN A 62 -4.18 -19.24 -14.03
CA GLN A 62 -3.64 -20.19 -13.06
C GLN A 62 -2.49 -19.56 -12.23
N ALA A 63 -1.57 -18.85 -12.88
CA ALA A 63 -0.49 -18.16 -12.17
C ALA A 63 -1.03 -17.08 -11.23
N LEU A 64 -2.06 -16.31 -11.63
CA LEU A 64 -2.67 -15.32 -10.76
C LEU A 64 -3.38 -15.97 -9.55
N ASP A 65 -4.08 -17.08 -9.76
CA ASP A 65 -4.72 -17.84 -8.67
C ASP A 65 -3.69 -18.32 -7.63
N GLU A 66 -2.55 -18.85 -8.09
CA GLU A 66 -1.44 -19.21 -7.19
C GLU A 66 -0.87 -17.99 -6.44
N ALA A 67 -0.78 -16.83 -7.12
CA ALA A 67 -0.36 -15.61 -6.46
C ALA A 67 -1.32 -15.20 -5.33
N ASN A 68 -2.63 -15.28 -5.57
CA ASN A 68 -3.66 -14.90 -4.62
C ASN A 68 -3.77 -15.89 -3.45
N LYS A 69 -3.62 -17.19 -3.69
CA LYS A 69 -3.54 -18.21 -2.63
C LYS A 69 -2.40 -17.93 -1.64
N LEU A 70 -1.27 -17.43 -2.14
CA LEU A 70 -0.10 -17.12 -1.32
C LEU A 70 -0.25 -15.78 -0.59
N TRP A 71 -0.79 -14.77 -1.27
CA TRP A 71 -0.94 -13.42 -0.74
C TRP A 71 -2.00 -12.63 -1.55
N PRO A 72 -3.25 -12.52 -1.07
CA PRO A 72 -4.39 -11.98 -1.84
C PRO A 72 -4.45 -10.44 -1.88
N PHE A 73 -3.45 -9.76 -1.34
CA PHE A 73 -3.50 -8.31 -1.14
C PHE A 73 -2.86 -7.48 -2.27
N GLY A 74 -2.65 -8.11 -3.42
CA GLY A 74 -2.08 -7.48 -4.61
C GLY A 74 -3.11 -6.74 -5.42
N THR A 75 -2.75 -5.55 -5.89
CA THR A 75 -3.54 -4.70 -6.77
C THR A 75 -2.68 -4.21 -7.92
N LEU A 76 -3.30 -3.75 -9.01
CA LEU A 76 -2.58 -3.11 -10.11
C LEU A 76 -1.81 -1.87 -9.61
N ARG A 77 -2.43 -1.07 -8.76
CA ARG A 77 -1.89 0.20 -8.26
C ARG A 77 -0.64 0.03 -7.39
N GLN A 78 -0.50 -1.10 -6.70
CA GLN A 78 0.74 -1.43 -5.97
C GLN A 78 2.00 -1.51 -6.87
N SER A 79 1.85 -1.56 -8.18
CA SER A 79 2.95 -1.73 -9.14
C SER A 79 3.39 -0.42 -9.81
N ALA A 80 3.27 0.72 -9.13
CA ALA A 80 3.93 1.96 -9.54
C ALA A 80 5.39 1.99 -9.01
N PRO A 81 6.34 2.68 -9.66
CA PRO A 81 7.63 3.01 -9.09
C PRO A 81 7.74 4.51 -8.77
N GLU A 82 8.71 4.83 -7.92
CA GLU A 82 9.10 6.21 -7.61
C GLU A 82 9.77 6.86 -8.83
N ASN A 83 9.43 8.12 -9.09
CA ASN A 83 9.96 8.93 -10.19
C ASN A 83 9.60 8.45 -11.62
N PRO A 84 8.38 8.73 -12.10
CA PRO A 84 7.96 8.41 -13.47
C PRO A 84 8.65 9.25 -14.55
N ALA A 85 9.71 10.01 -14.27
CA ALA A 85 10.30 10.92 -15.26
C ALA A 85 11.05 10.21 -16.42
N ASP A 86 11.35 8.91 -16.31
CA ASP A 86 11.96 8.13 -17.40
C ASP A 86 10.89 7.56 -18.36
N PRO A 87 10.82 8.00 -19.63
CA PRO A 87 9.84 7.52 -20.60
C PRO A 87 9.91 6.01 -20.85
N ALA A 88 11.09 5.39 -20.76
CA ALA A 88 11.24 3.96 -20.94
C ALA A 88 10.62 3.19 -19.76
N LEU A 89 10.79 3.72 -18.55
CA LEU A 89 10.19 3.17 -17.34
C LEU A 89 8.68 3.31 -17.37
N ILE A 90 8.14 4.48 -17.74
CA ILE A 90 6.69 4.68 -17.95
C ILE A 90 6.14 3.63 -18.91
N ALA A 91 6.75 3.51 -20.09
CA ALA A 91 6.24 2.62 -21.12
C ALA A 91 6.35 1.14 -20.71
N TRP A 92 7.31 0.77 -19.85
CA TRP A 92 7.36 -0.57 -19.26
C TRP A 92 6.22 -0.78 -18.25
N ILE A 93 5.98 0.16 -17.33
CA ILE A 93 4.89 0.08 -16.34
C ILE A 93 3.55 -0.07 -17.05
N ASP A 94 3.29 0.72 -18.08
CA ASP A 94 2.03 0.65 -18.84
C ASP A 94 1.80 -0.74 -19.43
N ARG A 95 2.85 -1.33 -20.02
CA ARG A 95 2.79 -2.69 -20.57
C ARG A 95 2.64 -3.74 -19.47
N PHE A 96 3.36 -3.58 -18.37
CA PHE A 96 3.31 -4.49 -17.23
C PHE A 96 1.90 -4.49 -16.60
N SER A 97 1.36 -3.31 -16.33
CA SER A 97 -0.02 -3.10 -15.86
C SER A 97 -1.05 -3.64 -16.85
N LYS A 98 -0.84 -3.47 -18.17
CA LYS A 98 -1.69 -4.09 -19.20
C LYS A 98 -1.68 -5.61 -19.08
N GLY A 99 -0.51 -6.23 -18.94
CA GLY A 99 -0.38 -7.67 -18.77
C GLY A 99 -1.10 -8.18 -17.52
N LEU A 100 -0.92 -7.49 -16.39
CA LEU A 100 -1.60 -7.85 -15.13
C LEU A 100 -3.12 -7.66 -15.21
N ARG A 101 -3.60 -6.61 -15.91
CA ARG A 101 -5.04 -6.41 -16.15
C ARG A 101 -5.63 -7.51 -17.02
N LEU A 102 -4.92 -7.90 -18.08
CA LEU A 102 -5.32 -9.04 -18.93
C LEU A 102 -5.32 -10.36 -18.15
N ALA A 103 -4.42 -10.51 -17.17
CA ALA A 103 -4.40 -11.65 -16.26
C ALA A 103 -5.55 -11.65 -15.25
N GLY A 104 -6.33 -10.57 -15.15
CA GLY A 104 -7.43 -10.45 -14.19
C GLY A 104 -7.03 -9.94 -12.81
N LEU A 105 -5.84 -9.34 -12.65
CA LEU A 105 -5.47 -8.71 -11.37
C LEU A 105 -6.41 -7.53 -11.11
N ARG A 106 -7.02 -7.51 -9.92
CA ARG A 106 -7.89 -6.41 -9.49
C ARG A 106 -7.17 -5.06 -9.49
N ASP A 107 -7.93 -4.00 -9.74
CA ASP A 107 -7.38 -2.64 -9.84
C ASP A 107 -6.95 -2.09 -8.47
N HIS A 108 -7.80 -2.23 -7.46
CA HIS A 108 -7.64 -1.67 -6.12
C HIS A 108 -8.31 -2.53 -5.03
N ALA A 109 -8.14 -2.14 -3.76
CA ALA A 109 -8.95 -2.58 -2.64
C ALA A 109 -10.11 -1.62 -2.41
N GLU A 110 -11.29 -2.17 -2.19
CA GLU A 110 -12.50 -1.38 -1.93
C GLU A 110 -12.41 -0.72 -0.55
N GLU A 111 -12.60 0.60 -0.47
CA GLU A 111 -12.54 1.32 0.80
C GLU A 111 -13.68 0.95 1.76
N ASP A 112 -14.81 0.54 1.18
CA ASP A 112 -16.07 0.21 1.84
C ASP A 112 -16.17 -1.26 2.29
N ALA A 113 -15.23 -2.12 1.88
CA ALA A 113 -15.35 -3.56 2.12
C ALA A 113 -15.37 -3.88 3.62
N ASP A 114 -16.43 -4.57 4.05
CA ASP A 114 -16.51 -5.17 5.38
C ASP A 114 -15.99 -6.61 5.32
N PHE A 115 -14.89 -6.85 6.03
CA PHE A 115 -14.24 -8.16 6.10
C PHE A 115 -14.71 -8.99 7.31
N GLY A 116 -15.65 -8.49 8.11
CA GLY A 116 -16.12 -9.16 9.33
C GLY A 116 -15.07 -9.25 10.45
N VAL A 117 -14.04 -8.40 10.39
CA VAL A 117 -12.96 -8.34 11.38
C VAL A 117 -13.38 -7.45 12.54
N ALA A 118 -13.33 -7.98 13.76
CA ALA A 118 -13.61 -7.21 14.96
C ALA A 118 -12.55 -6.12 15.21
N ALA A 119 -12.99 -4.93 15.61
CA ALA A 119 -12.09 -3.86 16.00
C ALA A 119 -11.42 -4.16 17.35
N ASP A 120 -10.12 -3.92 17.45
CA ASP A 120 -9.35 -3.96 18.71
C ASP A 120 -8.43 -2.73 18.84
N ASP A 121 -7.75 -2.62 19.97
CA ASP A 121 -6.81 -1.54 20.29
C ASP A 121 -5.33 -1.95 20.12
N LYS A 122 -5.08 -3.09 19.45
CA LYS A 122 -3.74 -3.65 19.30
C LYS A 122 -3.13 -3.22 17.97
N LEU A 123 -1.85 -2.83 18.03
CA LEU A 123 -1.04 -2.58 16.84
C LEU A 123 -0.73 -3.90 16.14
N GLN A 124 -1.06 -4.00 14.86
CA GLN A 124 -0.78 -5.19 14.06
C GLN A 124 0.66 -5.21 13.58
N GLN A 125 1.33 -6.34 13.77
CA GLN A 125 2.70 -6.56 13.29
C GLN A 125 2.74 -6.80 11.79
N ASP A 126 1.86 -7.68 11.31
CA ASP A 126 1.70 -7.93 9.88
C ASP A 126 0.84 -6.83 9.26
N LEU A 127 1.49 -5.94 8.51
CA LEU A 127 0.81 -4.77 7.97
C LEU A 127 -0.16 -5.11 6.82
N ALA A 128 0.04 -6.22 6.12
CA ALA A 128 -0.90 -6.69 5.12
C ALA A 128 -1.94 -7.60 5.77
N GLY A 129 -3.21 -7.21 5.69
CA GLY A 129 -4.30 -7.97 6.30
C GLY A 129 -5.64 -7.27 6.18
N LEU A 130 -6.70 -8.04 6.41
CA LEU A 130 -8.08 -7.53 6.39
C LEU A 130 -8.30 -6.66 7.62
N THR A 131 -8.56 -5.37 7.42
CA THR A 131 -8.75 -4.42 8.52
C THR A 131 -10.22 -4.34 8.97
N PRO A 132 -10.51 -4.06 10.26
CA PRO A 132 -11.87 -3.76 10.69
C PRO A 132 -12.43 -2.51 10.00
N THR A 133 -13.75 -2.33 10.04
CA THR A 133 -14.42 -1.12 9.52
C THR A 133 -14.39 0.06 10.49
N THR A 134 -13.93 -0.16 11.73
CA THR A 134 -13.79 0.87 12.76
C THR A 134 -12.47 0.73 13.52
N VAL A 135 -12.07 1.80 14.21
CA VAL A 135 -10.89 1.83 15.07
C VAL A 135 -11.25 2.44 16.43
N PRO A 136 -10.89 1.82 17.56
CA PRO A 136 -11.17 2.39 18.88
C PRO A 136 -10.58 3.79 19.07
N GLY A 137 -11.40 4.73 19.54
CA GLY A 137 -11.00 6.09 19.87
C GLY A 137 -10.76 7.04 18.69
N ALA A 138 -10.94 6.58 17.45
CA ALA A 138 -10.86 7.39 16.24
C ALA A 138 -12.05 7.13 15.30
N GLU A 139 -12.36 8.11 14.46
CA GLU A 139 -13.44 8.00 13.47
C GLU A 139 -12.90 7.44 12.15
N THR A 140 -13.58 6.46 11.55
CA THR A 140 -13.19 5.97 10.21
C THR A 140 -13.93 6.77 9.15
N ILE A 141 -13.20 7.33 8.18
CA ILE A 141 -13.75 8.16 7.10
C ILE A 141 -13.37 7.59 5.74
N ARG A 142 -14.18 7.90 4.72
CA ARG A 142 -13.99 7.53 3.32
C ARG A 142 -13.54 8.74 2.51
N THR A 143 -13.30 8.50 1.22
CA THR A 143 -12.90 9.56 0.28
C THR A 143 -13.91 10.72 0.27
N THR A 144 -15.20 10.41 0.34
CA THR A 144 -16.31 11.38 0.30
C THR A 144 -16.32 12.34 1.48
N GLU A 145 -15.93 11.89 2.68
CA GLU A 145 -15.84 12.76 3.86
C GLU A 145 -14.48 13.46 3.96
N LEU A 146 -13.41 12.83 3.45
CA LEU A 146 -12.06 13.38 3.52
C LEU A 146 -11.90 14.64 2.65
N VAL A 147 -12.43 14.64 1.43
CA VAL A 147 -12.32 15.79 0.51
C VAL A 147 -12.80 17.11 1.15
N PRO A 148 -14.04 17.21 1.68
CA PRO A 148 -14.48 18.43 2.36
C PRO A 148 -13.72 18.69 3.66
N LEU A 149 -13.31 17.64 4.41
CA LEU A 149 -12.49 17.80 5.62
C LEU A 149 -11.17 18.53 5.32
N LEU A 150 -10.48 18.15 4.23
CA LEU A 150 -9.25 18.79 3.77
C LEU A 150 -9.47 20.26 3.42
N ALA A 151 -10.54 20.56 2.67
CA ALA A 151 -10.83 21.91 2.20
C ALA A 151 -11.24 22.87 3.33
N GLU A 152 -12.09 22.40 4.25
CA GLU A 152 -12.74 23.26 5.23
C GLU A 152 -11.97 23.33 6.55
N ARG A 153 -11.41 22.21 7.00
CA ARG A 153 -10.83 22.09 8.35
C ARG A 153 -9.32 22.04 8.36
N LYS A 154 -8.69 21.80 7.20
CA LYS A 154 -7.24 21.76 7.01
C LYS A 154 -6.56 20.92 8.10
N PRO A 155 -6.91 19.62 8.17
CA PRO A 155 -6.38 18.73 9.19
C PRO A 155 -4.87 18.55 9.05
N ILE A 156 -4.23 18.06 10.11
CA ILE A 156 -2.88 17.51 10.01
C ILE A 156 -3.03 16.13 9.37
N VAL A 157 -2.48 15.93 8.18
CA VAL A 157 -2.52 14.64 7.46
C VAL A 157 -1.18 13.96 7.61
N ILE A 158 -1.17 12.72 8.12
CA ILE A 158 0.05 11.94 8.37
C ILE A 158 0.01 10.66 7.55
N ASP A 159 1.07 10.44 6.78
CA ASP A 159 1.24 9.27 5.91
C ASP A 159 2.51 8.49 6.31
N PRO A 160 2.41 7.18 6.62
CA PRO A 160 3.55 6.33 6.93
C PRO A 160 4.57 6.13 5.79
N GLY A 161 4.21 6.51 4.56
CA GLY A 161 5.07 6.45 3.37
C GLY A 161 5.16 5.06 2.72
N LEU A 162 4.32 4.10 3.10
CA LEU A 162 4.36 2.73 2.56
C LEU A 162 3.65 2.58 1.22
N TYR A 163 4.39 2.28 0.14
CA TYR A 163 3.85 2.29 -1.23
C TYR A 163 3.40 3.70 -1.64
N SER A 164 4.21 4.71 -1.32
CA SER A 164 3.95 6.11 -1.67
C SER A 164 4.43 6.51 -3.05
N TRP A 165 5.52 5.89 -3.49
CA TRP A 165 6.27 6.33 -4.68
C TRP A 165 6.63 7.81 -4.65
N GLY A 166 6.82 8.34 -3.44
CA GLY A 166 7.11 9.74 -3.18
C GLY A 166 5.91 10.67 -3.34
N ARG A 167 4.68 10.15 -3.35
CA ARG A 167 3.43 10.92 -3.52
C ARG A 167 2.38 10.56 -2.47
N SER A 168 1.50 11.51 -2.19
CA SER A 168 0.34 11.33 -1.31
C SER A 168 -0.70 12.43 -1.54
N LEU A 169 -1.69 12.49 -0.67
CA LEU A 169 -2.73 13.51 -0.61
C LEU A 169 -2.11 14.91 -0.44
N PRO A 170 -2.78 15.97 -0.92
CA PRO A 170 -2.28 17.34 -0.79
C PRO A 170 -2.01 17.72 0.67
N GLY A 171 -0.83 18.28 0.93
CA GLY A 171 -0.40 18.68 2.27
C GLY A 171 -0.10 17.55 3.26
N ALA A 172 0.00 16.29 2.82
CA ALA A 172 0.37 15.18 3.68
C ALA A 172 1.81 15.28 4.18
N ILE A 173 2.01 14.92 5.46
CA ILE A 173 3.30 14.86 6.13
C ILE A 173 3.76 13.40 6.20
N GLY A 174 4.88 13.09 5.54
CA GLY A 174 5.44 11.75 5.53
C GLY A 174 6.25 11.46 6.78
N LEU A 175 5.77 10.53 7.62
CA LEU A 175 6.50 10.04 8.78
C LEU A 175 6.85 8.57 8.57
N LYS A 176 8.06 8.30 8.08
CA LYS A 176 8.45 6.97 7.61
C LYS A 176 8.21 5.91 8.68
N ASN A 177 7.47 4.85 8.33
CA ASN A 177 7.21 3.69 9.18
C ASN A 177 6.40 3.96 10.47
N VAL A 178 5.80 5.15 10.63
CA VAL A 178 5.07 5.50 11.86
C VAL A 178 3.84 4.60 12.12
N GLY A 179 3.32 3.97 11.07
CA GLY A 179 2.23 2.99 11.11
C GLY A 179 2.68 1.54 11.38
N PHE A 180 3.96 1.30 11.68
CA PHE A 180 4.42 -0.07 11.96
C PHE A 180 3.84 -0.59 13.28
N GLY A 181 3.77 -1.92 13.40
CA GLY A 181 3.39 -2.60 14.63
C GLY A 181 4.31 -2.26 15.80
N GLY A 182 4.00 -2.80 16.97
CA GLY A 182 4.77 -2.59 18.20
C GLY A 182 3.85 -2.49 19.40
N SER A 183 4.13 -1.53 20.27
CA SER A 183 3.27 -1.16 21.38
C SER A 183 3.00 0.34 21.35
N VAL A 184 1.88 0.79 21.91
CA VAL A 184 1.61 2.22 22.15
C VAL A 184 2.42 2.78 23.33
N THR A 185 3.47 2.09 23.75
CA THR A 185 4.40 2.47 24.83
C THR A 185 5.85 2.20 24.46
N ASP A 186 6.13 2.02 23.16
CA ASP A 186 7.49 1.81 22.65
C ASP A 186 8.18 3.13 22.30
N THR A 187 9.46 3.08 21.93
CA THR A 187 10.24 4.27 21.55
C THR A 187 9.63 5.00 20.33
N ALA A 188 8.98 4.28 19.43
CA ALA A 188 8.25 4.90 18.32
C ALA A 188 7.08 5.75 18.84
N GLN A 189 6.39 5.31 19.90
CA GLN A 189 5.38 6.15 20.54
C GLN A 189 5.96 7.47 21.07
N ASP A 190 7.12 7.43 21.73
CA ASP A 190 7.78 8.63 22.28
C ASP A 190 8.19 9.61 21.17
N HIS A 191 8.78 9.09 20.09
CA HIS A 191 9.18 9.85 18.91
C HIS A 191 7.97 10.49 18.22
N LEU A 192 6.90 9.72 17.98
CA LEU A 192 5.66 10.27 17.42
C LEU A 192 5.09 11.34 18.35
N GLY A 193 5.12 11.13 19.66
CA GLY A 193 4.68 12.11 20.65
C GLY A 193 5.46 13.42 20.59
N ALA A 194 6.78 13.36 20.46
CA ALA A 194 7.62 14.53 20.26
C ALA A 194 7.29 15.24 18.95
N LYS A 195 7.20 14.49 17.85
CA LYS A 195 6.88 15.04 16.54
C LYS A 195 5.52 15.72 16.51
N MET A 196 4.52 15.09 17.12
CA MET A 196 3.17 15.64 17.16
C MET A 196 3.05 16.90 18.02
N LYS A 197 3.94 17.13 19.00
CA LYS A 197 4.02 18.41 19.72
C LYS A 197 4.60 19.54 18.84
N GLU A 198 5.45 19.22 17.87
CA GLU A 198 5.94 20.19 16.89
C GLU A 198 4.85 20.55 15.87
N LEU A 199 4.12 19.54 15.40
CA LEU A 199 3.11 19.69 14.36
C LEU A 199 1.80 20.27 14.90
N ALA A 200 1.32 19.77 16.05
CA ALA A 200 0.10 20.23 16.69
C ALA A 200 0.43 21.33 17.71
N LYS A 201 -0.06 22.54 17.47
CA LYS A 201 0.03 23.64 18.45
C LYS A 201 -0.60 23.20 19.78
N ALA A 202 0.03 23.56 20.89
CA ALA A 202 -0.49 23.23 22.23
C ALA A 202 -1.95 23.73 22.39
N GLY A 203 -2.84 22.84 22.86
CA GLY A 203 -4.27 23.12 23.01
C GLY A 203 -5.08 23.14 21.70
N SER A 204 -4.45 22.81 20.56
CA SER A 204 -5.17 22.75 19.29
C SER A 204 -6.17 21.60 19.24
N THR A 205 -7.35 21.87 18.68
CA THR A 205 -8.35 20.85 18.31
C THR A 205 -8.36 20.61 16.80
N THR A 206 -7.25 20.89 16.11
CA THR A 206 -7.09 20.56 14.68
C THR A 206 -7.30 19.05 14.50
N PRO A 207 -8.20 18.63 13.60
CA PRO A 207 -8.35 17.22 13.26
C PRO A 207 -7.03 16.62 12.73
N ILE A 208 -6.78 15.36 13.06
CA ILE A 208 -5.61 14.62 12.56
C ILE A 208 -6.12 13.45 11.72
N VAL A 209 -5.64 13.32 10.48
CA VAL A 209 -5.98 12.23 9.58
C VAL A 209 -4.78 11.29 9.49
N ALA A 210 -4.96 10.05 9.93
CA ALA A 210 -4.04 8.95 9.69
C ALA A 210 -4.37 8.32 8.33
N VAL A 211 -3.40 8.39 7.42
CA VAL A 211 -3.45 7.77 6.08
C VAL A 211 -2.71 6.44 6.12
N GLY A 212 -3.10 5.51 5.26
CA GLY A 212 -2.34 4.29 4.95
C GLY A 212 -2.36 4.02 3.46
N TRP A 213 -1.89 2.84 3.06
CA TRP A 213 -1.96 2.44 1.65
C TRP A 213 -3.39 2.19 1.17
N ASN A 214 -4.12 1.26 1.81
CA ASN A 214 -5.50 0.92 1.47
C ASN A 214 -6.23 0.18 2.61
N SER A 215 -7.48 -0.26 2.37
CA SER A 215 -8.33 -0.96 3.35
C SER A 215 -7.80 -2.34 3.78
N GLU A 216 -6.80 -2.88 3.11
CA GLU A 216 -6.15 -4.15 3.42
C GLU A 216 -4.75 -3.94 4.02
N ARG A 217 -4.49 -2.74 4.56
CA ARG A 217 -3.24 -2.41 5.25
C ARG A 217 -3.49 -1.79 6.62
N PHE A 218 -2.75 -2.28 7.59
CA PHE A 218 -2.85 -1.85 8.99
C PHE A 218 -2.04 -0.59 9.30
N ASP A 219 -1.24 -0.06 8.38
CA ASP A 219 -0.35 1.07 8.65
C ASP A 219 -1.11 2.36 9.04
N GLY A 220 -2.18 2.70 8.32
CA GLY A 220 -3.05 3.82 8.68
C GLY A 220 -3.81 3.58 10.00
N ARG A 221 -4.28 2.34 10.23
CA ARG A 221 -5.00 1.98 11.47
C ARG A 221 -4.09 2.03 12.70
N ASN A 222 -2.89 1.46 12.60
CA ASN A 222 -1.89 1.47 13.66
C ASN A 222 -1.50 2.90 14.02
N LEU A 223 -1.31 3.77 13.02
CA LEU A 223 -1.06 5.18 13.23
C LEU A 223 -2.23 5.86 13.98
N ALA A 224 -3.48 5.59 13.59
CA ALA A 224 -4.64 6.11 14.31
C ALA A 224 -4.65 5.69 15.78
N LEU A 225 -4.40 4.40 16.08
CA LEU A 225 -4.29 3.90 17.45
C LEU A 225 -3.17 4.58 18.26
N ARG A 226 -2.00 4.79 17.64
CA ARG A 226 -0.90 5.50 18.28
C ARG A 226 -1.27 6.95 18.60
N LEU A 227 -1.95 7.65 17.69
CA LEU A 227 -2.43 9.02 17.92
C LEU A 227 -3.47 9.09 19.04
N VAL A 228 -4.40 8.14 19.10
CA VAL A 228 -5.37 8.03 20.19
C VAL A 228 -4.65 7.79 21.53
N ALA A 229 -3.65 6.92 21.57
CA ALA A 229 -2.87 6.65 22.78
C ALA A 229 -2.02 7.86 23.25
N LEU A 230 -1.68 8.80 22.36
CA LEU A 230 -1.09 10.10 22.73
C LEU A 230 -2.11 11.09 23.34
N GLY A 231 -3.40 10.74 23.36
CA GLY A 231 -4.47 11.56 23.90
C GLY A 231 -5.12 12.50 22.88
N TYR A 232 -4.85 12.35 21.58
CA TYR A 232 -5.58 13.11 20.56
C TYR A 232 -7.02 12.60 20.43
N THR A 233 -7.99 13.52 20.45
CA THR A 233 -9.43 13.19 20.50
C THR A 233 -10.17 13.40 19.17
N ARG A 234 -9.53 14.03 18.18
CA ARG A 234 -10.08 14.27 16.84
C ARG A 234 -9.24 13.56 15.79
N VAL A 235 -9.08 12.26 15.97
CA VAL A 235 -8.32 11.38 15.09
C VAL A 235 -9.28 10.74 14.09
N TYR A 236 -8.91 10.79 12.82
CA TYR A 236 -9.63 10.21 11.71
C TYR A 236 -8.72 9.18 11.04
N TRP A 237 -9.23 7.99 10.77
CA TRP A 237 -8.55 6.99 9.96
C TRP A 237 -9.19 6.98 8.58
N TYR A 238 -8.43 7.41 7.57
CA TYR A 238 -8.84 7.28 6.18
C TYR A 238 -8.53 5.86 5.70
N ARG A 239 -9.50 4.96 5.85
CA ARG A 239 -9.32 3.51 5.63
C ARG A 239 -9.05 3.17 4.17
N GLY A 240 -9.68 3.87 3.22
CA GLY A 240 -9.43 3.70 1.79
C GLY A 240 -7.99 4.00 1.37
N GLY A 241 -7.30 4.83 2.15
CA GLY A 241 -5.90 5.17 1.93
C GLY A 241 -5.64 5.83 0.58
N ARG A 242 -4.36 5.89 0.20
CA ARG A 242 -3.96 6.44 -1.09
C ARG A 242 -4.60 5.72 -2.26
N GLU A 243 -4.77 4.41 -2.18
CA GLU A 243 -5.31 3.67 -3.31
C GLU A 243 -6.74 4.13 -3.67
N ALA A 244 -7.61 4.34 -2.68
CA ALA A 244 -8.94 4.90 -2.91
C ALA A 244 -8.88 6.36 -3.40
N TRP A 245 -7.89 7.13 -2.94
CA TRP A 245 -7.66 8.50 -3.41
C TRP A 245 -7.32 8.54 -4.91
N GLU A 246 -6.41 7.67 -5.35
CA GLU A 246 -6.02 7.56 -6.75
C GLU A 246 -7.16 7.03 -7.64
N VAL A 247 -7.96 6.09 -7.15
CA VAL A 247 -9.13 5.54 -7.87
C VAL A 247 -10.14 6.65 -8.19
N ASN A 248 -10.31 7.59 -7.28
CA ASN A 248 -11.18 8.75 -7.47
C ASN A 248 -10.58 9.85 -8.36
N GLY A 249 -9.36 9.66 -8.90
CA GLY A 249 -8.70 10.63 -9.77
C GLY A 249 -8.37 11.95 -9.09
N LEU A 250 -8.19 11.92 -7.76
CA LEU A 250 -7.94 13.11 -6.95
C LEU A 250 -6.46 13.55 -7.07
N PRO A 251 -6.17 14.85 -6.89
CA PRO A 251 -4.81 15.37 -7.06
C PRO A 251 -3.87 14.82 -5.99
N GLU A 252 -2.62 14.57 -6.37
CA GLU A 252 -1.54 14.16 -5.47
C GLU A 252 -0.40 15.18 -5.49
N GLU A 253 0.34 15.26 -4.39
CA GLU A 253 1.53 16.08 -4.24
C GLU A 253 2.74 15.21 -3.87
N PRO A 254 3.98 15.68 -4.12
CA PRO A 254 5.16 15.04 -3.56
C PRO A 254 5.05 14.91 -2.04
N LEU A 255 5.23 13.70 -1.52
CA LEU A 255 5.23 13.43 -0.09
C LEU A 255 6.58 13.82 0.50
N ALA A 256 6.61 14.94 1.23
CA ALA A 256 7.78 15.33 1.99
C ALA A 256 7.97 14.39 3.18
N MET A 257 9.09 13.67 3.21
CA MET A 257 9.46 12.81 4.34
C MET A 257 10.16 13.65 5.41
N HIS A 258 9.73 13.51 6.66
CA HIS A 258 10.30 14.19 7.81
C HIS A 258 10.89 13.18 8.79
N ASP A 259 11.98 13.59 9.45
CA ASP A 259 12.51 12.89 10.62
C ASP A 259 11.56 13.08 11.82
N TRP A 260 11.48 12.04 12.65
CA TRP A 260 10.63 11.97 13.84
C TRP A 260 11.19 11.03 14.90
#